data_AF-A0A7W5AML5-F1
#
_entry.id   AF-A0A7W5AML5-F1
#
_cell.length_a   1.000
_cell.length_b   1.000
_cell.length_c   1.000
_cell.angle_alpha   90.00
_cell.angle_beta   90.00
_cell.angle_gamma   90.00
#
_symmetry.space_group_name_H-M   'P 1'
#
loop_
_entity.id
_entity.type
_entity.pdbx_description
1 polymer ?
#
loop_
_entity_poly.entity_id
_entity_poly.type
_entity_poly.pdbx_seq_one_letter_code
_entity_poly.pdbx_strand_id
1 'polypeptide(L)'
;MLAHHGGLIVDRPEMTVGVVRAISRPTGLELDLLARRPLDRRSGPERQADIRAGRFTPPAPRRLLPDHDEGMDLRIAWLDPSGRAQWQFGGSRSSWSGDHYEGVEGPSIRAGLILPPLFDRAPVVFAWPEIGFPETVVELPLPDRATVERGAVPIWVAPFDVRQPPSPLRSRTGEFCHQTPHIEAGRIIAGPRVLNRDGRVAVVLNRLTTVGGILSLEILSVAHGEPARAASADAFPGGRPGRGPGAAVAILHDREAVWPPAHESAAGGGDTEFRSTAEFLVDRPDSDTLTLVIAWPVADLPEVCVDIPLDPA
;
A
#
# COMPACT_ATOMS: atom_id res chain seq x y z
N MET A 1 -0.82 -15.94 4.35
CA MET A 1 0.34 -15.21 3.77
C MET A 1 1.17 -14.65 4.92
N LEU A 2 2.49 -14.42 4.77
CA LEU A 2 3.33 -13.88 5.86
C LEU A 2 3.86 -12.49 5.48
N ALA A 3 3.54 -11.47 6.28
CA ALA A 3 4.04 -10.12 6.03
C ALA A 3 5.27 -9.77 6.85
N HIS A 4 6.05 -8.85 6.31
CA HIS A 4 7.31 -8.39 6.88
C HIS A 4 7.20 -6.95 7.33
N HIS A 5 8.19 -6.51 8.10
CA HIS A 5 8.35 -5.10 8.38
C HIS A 5 8.55 -4.33 7.06
N GLY A 6 7.80 -3.24 6.93
CA GLY A 6 8.04 -2.23 5.91
C GLY A 6 8.99 -1.14 6.42
N GLY A 7 9.13 -0.10 5.61
CA GLY A 7 9.89 1.10 5.95
C GLY A 7 10.92 1.47 4.90
N LEU A 8 11.68 2.52 5.22
CA LEU A 8 12.61 3.16 4.32
C LEU A 8 13.81 2.24 4.04
N ILE A 9 14.07 1.97 2.77
CA ILE A 9 15.17 1.11 2.32
C ILE A 9 16.21 1.85 1.49
N VAL A 10 15.84 2.99 0.92
CA VAL A 10 16.75 3.91 0.23
C VAL A 10 16.41 5.33 0.67
N ASP A 11 17.41 6.04 1.17
CA ASP A 11 17.33 7.46 1.49
C ASP A 11 18.47 8.20 0.78
N ARG A 12 18.14 8.90 -0.31
CA ARG A 12 19.12 9.62 -1.13
C ARG A 12 18.57 10.96 -1.60
N PRO A 13 19.46 11.91 -1.96
CA PRO A 13 19.04 13.22 -2.44
C PRO A 13 18.14 13.15 -3.68
N GLU A 14 18.32 12.16 -4.55
CA GLU A 14 17.54 12.02 -5.77
C GLU A 14 16.13 11.48 -5.51
N MET A 15 15.99 10.61 -4.50
CA MET A 15 14.77 9.85 -4.23
C MET A 15 14.88 9.04 -2.93
N THR A 16 13.75 8.90 -2.24
CA THR A 16 13.53 7.90 -1.19
C THR A 16 12.76 6.71 -1.76
N VAL A 17 13.06 5.50 -1.28
CA VAL A 17 12.29 4.29 -1.60
C VAL A 17 12.01 3.55 -0.30
N GLY A 18 10.74 3.22 -0.06
CA GLY A 18 10.32 2.42 1.09
C GLY A 18 9.43 1.26 0.70
N VAL A 19 9.48 0.22 1.51
CA VAL A 19 8.59 -0.94 1.44
C VAL A 19 7.32 -0.59 2.20
N VAL A 20 6.23 -0.33 1.48
CA VAL A 20 4.92 -0.07 2.12
C VAL A 20 4.19 -1.38 2.43
N ARG A 21 4.48 -2.45 1.68
CA ARG A 21 4.00 -3.80 1.96
C ARG A 21 4.98 -4.83 1.42
N ALA A 22 5.27 -5.85 2.21
CA ALA A 22 6.00 -7.03 1.74
C ALA A 22 5.34 -8.29 2.27
N ILE A 23 5.01 -9.21 1.37
CA ILE A 23 4.28 -10.44 1.69
C ILE A 23 4.97 -11.63 1.02
N SER A 24 5.50 -12.54 1.84
CA SER A 24 5.94 -13.85 1.37
C SER A 24 4.79 -14.85 1.32
N ARG A 25 4.79 -15.62 0.23
CA ARG A 25 3.94 -16.79 0.02
C ARG A 25 4.82 -17.94 -0.48
N PRO A 26 4.35 -19.19 -0.34
CA PRO A 26 5.04 -20.34 -0.95
C PRO A 26 5.25 -20.18 -2.46
N THR A 27 4.39 -19.42 -3.13
CA THR A 27 4.39 -19.19 -4.58
C THR A 27 5.13 -17.93 -5.02
N GLY A 28 5.58 -17.07 -4.11
CA GLY A 28 6.26 -15.83 -4.48
C GLY A 28 6.35 -14.81 -3.36
N LEU A 29 7.13 -13.76 -3.61
CA LEU A 29 7.23 -12.58 -2.76
C LEU A 29 6.53 -11.41 -3.45
N GLU A 30 5.49 -10.87 -2.82
CA GLU A 30 4.87 -9.61 -3.26
C GLU A 30 5.54 -8.45 -2.53
N LEU A 31 6.02 -7.45 -3.28
CA LEU A 31 6.45 -6.18 -2.72
C LEU A 31 5.60 -5.06 -3.31
N ASP A 32 5.21 -4.14 -2.44
CA ASP A 32 4.65 -2.84 -2.79
C ASP A 32 5.61 -1.79 -2.28
N LEU A 33 6.10 -0.98 -3.21
CA LEU A 33 7.12 0.02 -2.97
C LEU A 33 6.53 1.39 -3.23
N LEU A 34 6.91 2.35 -2.41
CA LEU A 34 6.65 3.76 -2.70
C LEU A 34 7.99 4.46 -2.85
N ALA A 35 8.17 5.09 -4.00
CA ALA A 35 9.34 5.87 -4.35
C ALA A 35 8.95 7.33 -4.44
N ARG A 36 9.64 8.22 -3.71
CA ARG A 36 9.32 9.65 -3.67
C ARG A 36 10.55 10.47 -4.02
N ARG A 37 10.40 11.34 -5.02
CA ARG A 37 11.43 12.31 -5.39
C ARG A 37 11.32 13.55 -4.50
N PRO A 38 12.41 14.30 -4.28
CA PRO A 38 12.31 15.59 -3.63
C PRO A 38 11.44 16.54 -4.46
N LEU A 39 10.72 17.43 -3.78
CA LEU A 39 9.96 18.49 -4.43
C LEU A 39 10.90 19.42 -5.19
N ASP A 40 10.70 19.56 -6.50
CA ASP A 40 11.43 20.55 -7.30
C ASP A 40 10.82 21.94 -7.09
N ARG A 41 11.45 22.72 -6.19
CA ARG A 41 11.02 24.09 -5.85
C ARG A 41 11.32 25.13 -6.94
N ARG A 42 12.03 24.75 -8.00
CA ARG A 42 12.32 25.67 -9.10
C ARG A 42 11.06 25.95 -9.90
N SER A 43 10.87 27.21 -10.26
CA SER A 43 9.86 27.66 -11.19
C SER A 43 10.11 27.11 -12.61
N GLY A 44 9.08 27.11 -13.45
CA GLY A 44 9.21 26.73 -14.87
C GLY A 44 10.31 27.52 -15.62
N PRO A 45 10.41 28.85 -15.46
CA PRO A 45 11.49 29.64 -16.06
C PRO A 45 12.90 29.26 -15.57
N GLU A 46 13.07 28.98 -14.26
CA GLU A 46 14.35 28.53 -13.72
C GLU A 46 14.75 27.17 -14.30
N ARG A 47 13.81 26.23 -14.39
CA ARG A 47 14.04 24.94 -15.07
C ARG A 47 14.46 25.15 -16.53
N GLN A 48 13.77 26.03 -17.25
CA GLN A 48 14.09 26.33 -18.64
C GLN A 48 15.46 26.99 -18.81
N ALA A 49 15.86 27.84 -17.86
CA ALA A 49 17.18 28.46 -17.83
C ALA A 49 18.29 27.43 -17.55
N ASP A 50 18.09 26.53 -16.59
CA ASP A 50 19.01 25.43 -16.31
C ASP A 50 19.18 24.51 -17.54
N ILE A 51 18.07 24.17 -18.21
CA ILE A 51 18.05 23.41 -19.46
C ILE A 51 18.92 24.09 -20.53
N ARG A 52 18.73 25.39 -20.75
CA ARG A 52 19.50 26.16 -21.74
C ARG A 52 20.97 26.31 -21.34
N ALA A 53 21.26 26.36 -20.04
CA ALA A 53 22.61 26.46 -19.51
C ALA A 53 23.33 25.10 -19.41
N GLY A 54 22.68 24.00 -19.81
CA GLY A 54 23.24 22.65 -19.73
C GLY A 54 23.45 22.14 -18.30
N ARG A 55 22.77 22.73 -17.31
CA ARG A 55 22.87 22.35 -15.88
C ARG A 55 21.95 21.18 -15.54
N PHE A 56 22.08 20.09 -16.30
CA PHE A 56 21.35 18.86 -16.03
C PHE A 56 22.13 17.98 -15.06
N THR A 57 21.42 17.29 -14.18
CA THR A 57 21.98 16.14 -13.49
C THR A 57 22.33 15.11 -14.56
N PRO A 58 23.61 14.73 -14.72
CA PRO A 58 23.98 13.73 -15.71
C PRO A 58 23.31 12.39 -15.35
N PRO A 59 22.91 11.58 -16.35
CA PRO A 59 22.39 10.27 -16.07
C PRO A 59 23.35 9.44 -15.24
N ALA A 60 22.83 8.66 -14.30
CA ALA A 60 23.68 7.77 -13.51
C ALA A 60 24.31 6.67 -14.38
N PRO A 61 25.50 6.16 -14.03
CA PRO A 61 26.10 5.03 -14.73
C PRO A 61 25.19 3.80 -14.73
N ARG A 62 25.13 3.11 -15.88
CA ARG A 62 24.40 1.87 -16.07
C ARG A 62 25.38 0.69 -16.08
N ARG A 63 25.18 -0.30 -15.21
CA ARG A 63 26.01 -1.52 -15.11
C ARG A 63 25.17 -2.79 -15.11
N LEU A 64 24.00 -2.76 -14.49
CA LEU A 64 23.04 -3.86 -14.35
C LEU A 64 21.85 -3.70 -15.30
N LEU A 65 21.48 -2.46 -15.63
CA LEU A 65 20.42 -2.18 -16.59
C LEU A 65 20.83 -2.61 -18.00
N PRO A 66 19.88 -3.06 -18.84
CA PRO A 66 20.13 -3.28 -20.26
C PRO A 66 20.55 -1.98 -20.96
N ASP A 67 21.41 -2.09 -21.98
CA ASP A 67 21.96 -0.95 -22.72
C ASP A 67 20.87 -0.02 -23.32
N HIS A 68 19.70 -0.58 -23.63
CA HIS A 68 18.59 0.12 -24.29
C HIS A 68 17.34 0.29 -23.42
N ASP A 69 17.48 0.24 -22.08
CA ASP A 69 16.36 0.57 -21.18
C ASP A 69 16.34 2.07 -20.88
N GLU A 70 15.38 2.79 -21.48
CA GLU A 70 15.02 4.18 -21.17
C GLU A 70 13.56 4.21 -20.71
N GLY A 71 13.25 5.06 -19.74
CA GLY A 71 11.97 4.96 -19.04
C GLY A 71 11.73 6.08 -18.06
N MET A 72 10.45 6.31 -17.79
CA MET A 72 9.96 7.43 -16.98
C MET A 72 9.77 7.08 -15.51
N ASP A 73 10.01 5.82 -15.11
CA ASP A 73 9.63 5.31 -13.79
C ASP A 73 10.80 4.59 -13.09
N LEU A 74 10.64 4.31 -11.80
CA LEU A 74 11.57 3.47 -11.04
C LEU A 74 11.63 2.05 -11.63
N ARG A 75 12.83 1.59 -12.00
CA ARG A 75 13.08 0.19 -12.38
C ARG A 75 13.44 -0.62 -11.15
N ILE A 76 12.88 -1.83 -11.09
CA ILE A 76 13.13 -2.77 -9.99
C ILE A 76 13.59 -4.09 -10.59
N ALA A 77 14.63 -4.69 -10.02
CA ALA A 77 15.07 -6.06 -10.33
C ALA A 77 15.37 -6.82 -9.05
N TRP A 78 15.61 -8.11 -9.18
CA TRP A 78 16.28 -8.91 -8.15
C TRP A 78 17.54 -9.53 -8.75
N LEU A 79 18.56 -9.78 -7.93
CA LEU A 79 19.75 -10.49 -8.37
C LEU A 79 19.57 -11.99 -8.17
N ASP A 80 19.81 -12.78 -9.22
CA ASP A 80 19.88 -14.23 -9.11
C ASP A 80 21.16 -14.69 -8.39
N PRO A 81 21.32 -15.98 -8.06
CA PRO A 81 22.53 -16.47 -7.38
C PRO A 81 23.84 -16.24 -8.14
N SER A 82 23.79 -15.96 -9.44
CA SER A 82 24.96 -15.59 -10.25
C SER A 82 25.27 -14.10 -10.24
N GLY A 83 24.45 -13.30 -9.55
CA GLY A 83 24.57 -11.84 -9.49
C GLY A 83 23.96 -11.12 -10.70
N ARG A 84 23.22 -11.82 -11.55
CA ARG A 84 22.58 -11.19 -12.72
C ARG A 84 21.23 -10.60 -12.33
N ALA A 85 20.99 -9.37 -12.77
CA ALA A 85 19.73 -8.67 -12.55
C ALA A 85 18.60 -9.23 -13.42
N GLN A 86 17.50 -9.58 -12.74
CA GLN A 86 16.26 -10.06 -13.32
C GLN A 86 15.22 -8.93 -13.20
N TRP A 87 15.17 -8.08 -14.23
CA TRP A 87 14.34 -6.87 -14.24
C TRP A 87 12.85 -7.21 -14.28
N GLN A 88 12.11 -6.57 -13.39
CA GLN A 88 10.66 -6.63 -13.31
C GLN A 88 10.12 -5.25 -13.66
N PHE A 89 9.34 -5.20 -14.73
CA PHE A 89 8.57 -4.01 -15.05
C PHE A 89 7.31 -4.08 -14.20
N GLY A 90 7.31 -3.34 -13.10
CA GLY A 90 6.19 -3.33 -12.16
C GLY A 90 4.89 -3.02 -12.89
N GLY A 91 3.80 -3.65 -12.45
CA GLY A 91 2.48 -3.13 -12.78
C GLY A 91 2.35 -1.80 -12.05
N SER A 92 2.74 -0.70 -12.70
CA SER A 92 2.60 0.64 -12.15
C SER A 92 1.10 0.86 -11.88
N ARG A 93 0.74 1.02 -10.61
CA ARG A 93 -0.67 1.15 -10.19
C ARG A 93 -1.09 2.58 -9.94
N SER A 94 -0.14 3.48 -9.67
CA SER A 94 -0.44 4.90 -9.55
C SER A 94 0.84 5.73 -9.63
N SER A 95 0.78 6.80 -10.41
CA SER A 95 1.70 7.93 -10.34
C SER A 95 0.92 9.07 -9.68
N TRP A 96 1.40 9.54 -8.55
CA TRP A 96 0.88 10.75 -7.93
C TRP A 96 1.78 11.88 -8.38
N SER A 97 1.23 12.83 -9.13
CA SER A 97 1.86 14.13 -9.26
C SER A 97 1.95 14.69 -7.86
N GLY A 98 3.18 14.86 -7.36
CA GLY A 98 3.41 15.57 -6.11
C GLY A 98 2.75 16.94 -6.15
N ASP A 99 2.82 17.65 -5.04
CA ASP A 99 2.25 18.98 -4.98
C ASP A 99 2.81 19.88 -6.10
N HIS A 100 2.02 20.86 -6.51
CA HIS A 100 2.53 22.06 -7.17
C HIS A 100 3.70 22.68 -6.39
N TYR A 101 4.44 23.59 -7.01
CA TYR A 101 5.68 24.17 -6.46
C TYR A 101 5.54 24.84 -5.07
N GLU A 102 4.31 25.13 -4.63
CA GLU A 102 4.00 25.72 -3.31
C GLU A 102 3.67 24.69 -2.22
N GLY A 103 3.53 23.41 -2.57
CA GLY A 103 3.28 22.37 -1.58
C GLY A 103 4.56 21.83 -0.93
N VAL A 104 4.42 20.67 -0.31
CA VAL A 104 5.47 20.05 0.52
C VAL A 104 5.90 18.69 -0.01
N GLU A 105 5.12 18.08 -0.90
CA GLU A 105 5.35 16.72 -1.37
C GLU A 105 5.87 16.67 -2.80
N GLY A 106 7.01 16.02 -2.99
CA GLY A 106 7.50 15.70 -4.33
C GLY A 106 6.73 14.53 -4.96
N PRO A 107 6.91 14.30 -6.27
CA PRO A 107 6.19 13.26 -6.99
C PRO A 107 6.55 11.87 -6.46
N SER A 108 5.53 11.03 -6.36
CA SER A 108 5.68 9.67 -5.86
C SER A 108 5.11 8.63 -6.82
N ILE A 109 5.78 7.48 -6.88
CA ILE A 109 5.39 6.33 -7.70
C ILE A 109 5.20 5.14 -6.78
N ARG A 110 4.04 4.50 -6.89
CA ARG A 110 3.73 3.26 -6.20
C ARG A 110 3.87 2.08 -7.16
N ALA A 111 4.78 1.17 -6.85
CA ALA A 111 5.14 0.04 -7.69
C ALA A 111 4.89 -1.28 -6.96
N GLY A 112 3.94 -2.07 -7.50
CA GLY A 112 3.71 -3.44 -7.07
C GLY A 112 4.47 -4.44 -7.94
N LEU A 113 5.18 -5.37 -7.31
CA LEU A 113 5.92 -6.44 -7.98
C LEU A 113 5.67 -7.80 -7.33
N ILE A 114 5.73 -8.84 -8.16
CA ILE A 114 5.66 -10.23 -7.73
C ILE A 114 6.96 -10.90 -8.17
N LEU A 115 7.79 -11.24 -7.20
CA LEU A 115 9.03 -11.97 -7.39
C LEU A 115 8.77 -13.47 -7.26
N PRO A 116 9.64 -14.33 -7.83
CA PRO A 116 9.62 -15.75 -7.51
C PRO A 116 9.72 -15.99 -5.99
N PRO A 117 9.47 -17.21 -5.50
CA PRO A 117 9.69 -17.54 -4.10
C PRO A 117 11.14 -17.24 -3.71
N LEU A 118 11.32 -16.24 -2.84
CA LEU A 118 12.60 -15.85 -2.25
C LEU A 118 12.49 -16.00 -0.73
N PHE A 119 13.54 -16.51 -0.11
CA PHE A 119 13.61 -16.80 1.31
C PHE A 119 14.94 -16.34 1.86
N ASP A 120 14.99 -16.10 3.18
CA ASP A 120 16.16 -15.65 3.94
C ASP A 120 16.62 -14.22 3.57
N ARG A 121 16.97 -13.99 2.29
CA ARG A 121 17.43 -12.70 1.76
C ARG A 121 17.01 -12.55 0.30
N ALA A 122 16.67 -11.32 -0.09
CA ALA A 122 16.47 -10.96 -1.50
C ALA A 122 17.28 -9.71 -1.84
N PRO A 123 18.34 -9.82 -2.66
CA PRO A 123 19.01 -8.65 -3.22
C PRO A 123 18.11 -8.00 -4.29
N VAL A 124 17.52 -6.87 -3.95
CA VAL A 124 16.66 -6.08 -4.84
C VAL A 124 17.45 -4.89 -5.39
N VAL A 125 17.35 -4.66 -6.69
CA VAL A 125 18.01 -3.55 -7.38
C VAL A 125 16.98 -2.50 -7.71
N PHE A 126 17.31 -1.25 -7.41
CA PHE A 126 16.54 -0.06 -7.81
C PHE A 126 17.37 0.77 -8.78
N ALA A 127 16.77 1.27 -9.85
CA ALA A 127 17.47 2.16 -10.77
C ALA A 127 16.53 3.17 -11.42
N TRP A 128 17.02 4.41 -11.57
CA TRP A 128 16.36 5.45 -12.33
C TRP A 128 17.42 6.45 -12.85
N PRO A 129 18.25 6.00 -13.82
CA PRO A 129 19.41 6.77 -14.25
C PRO A 129 19.06 8.16 -14.77
N GLU A 130 17.88 8.32 -15.39
CA GLU A 130 17.43 9.57 -16.01
C GLU A 130 17.30 10.74 -15.01
N ILE A 131 17.11 10.45 -13.72
CA ILE A 131 17.07 11.47 -12.66
C ILE A 131 18.38 11.55 -11.86
N GLY A 132 19.42 10.84 -12.29
CA GLY A 132 20.69 10.72 -11.59
C GLY A 132 20.69 9.68 -10.46
N PHE A 133 19.59 8.94 -10.25
CA PHE A 133 19.54 7.89 -9.24
C PHE A 133 20.25 6.62 -9.75
N PRO A 134 21.39 6.21 -9.15
CA PRO A 134 22.17 5.11 -9.66
C PRO A 134 21.57 3.77 -9.25
N GLU A 135 22.00 2.72 -9.95
CA GLU A 135 21.71 1.34 -9.58
C GLU A 135 22.10 1.08 -8.13
N THR A 136 21.10 0.79 -7.30
CA THR A 136 21.23 0.64 -5.86
C THR A 136 20.72 -0.74 -5.49
N VAL A 137 21.63 -1.58 -5.00
CA VAL A 137 21.30 -2.93 -4.51
C VAL A 137 21.03 -2.86 -3.01
N VAL A 138 19.87 -3.34 -2.59
CA VAL A 138 19.46 -3.47 -1.20
C VAL A 138 19.18 -4.93 -0.89
N GLU A 139 19.76 -5.45 0.19
CA GLU A 139 19.44 -6.78 0.68
C GLU A 139 18.21 -6.69 1.59
N LEU A 140 17.09 -7.26 1.15
CA LEU A 140 15.89 -7.37 1.96
C LEU A 140 15.97 -8.62 2.84
N PRO A 141 15.89 -8.51 4.18
CA PRO A 141 15.76 -9.67 5.05
C PRO A 141 14.39 -10.30 4.84
N LEU A 142 14.37 -11.61 4.60
CA LEU A 142 13.15 -12.39 4.41
C LEU A 142 13.10 -13.56 5.42
N PRO A 143 11.91 -14.00 5.82
CA PRO A 143 11.78 -15.24 6.58
C PRO A 143 12.26 -16.44 5.77
N ASP A 144 12.70 -17.46 6.50
CA ASP A 144 13.00 -18.76 5.92
C ASP A 144 11.74 -19.41 5.34
N ARG A 145 11.95 -20.41 4.47
CA ARG A 145 10.87 -21.13 3.80
C ARG A 145 9.90 -21.80 4.76
N ALA A 146 10.38 -22.45 5.81
CA ALA A 146 9.53 -23.17 6.75
C ALA A 146 8.65 -22.21 7.57
N THR A 147 9.13 -21.01 7.83
CA THR A 147 8.38 -19.94 8.48
C THR A 147 7.29 -19.39 7.54
N VAL A 148 7.60 -19.19 6.25
CA VAL A 148 6.59 -18.81 5.25
C VAL A 148 5.51 -19.88 5.10
N GLU A 149 5.89 -21.15 4.95
CA GLU A 149 4.95 -22.25 4.76
C GLU A 149 4.02 -22.45 5.96
N ARG A 150 4.54 -22.32 7.20
CA ARG A 150 3.72 -22.39 8.42
C ARG A 150 2.82 -21.17 8.61
N GLY A 151 3.30 -19.97 8.28
CA GLY A 151 2.56 -18.72 8.47
C GLY A 151 1.54 -18.43 7.35
N ALA A 152 1.67 -19.09 6.19
CA ALA A 152 0.84 -18.78 5.04
C ALA A 152 -0.57 -19.41 5.10
N VAL A 153 -1.50 -18.75 5.80
CA VAL A 153 -2.90 -19.18 5.85
C VAL A 153 -3.76 -18.50 4.76
N PRO A 154 -4.67 -19.23 4.06
CA PRO A 154 -5.66 -18.64 3.16
C PRO A 154 -6.70 -17.78 3.90
N ILE A 155 -7.15 -16.68 3.28
CA ILE A 155 -8.13 -15.75 3.90
C ILE A 155 -9.46 -16.44 4.27
N TRP A 156 -9.82 -17.50 3.55
CA TRP A 156 -11.07 -18.25 3.76
C TRP A 156 -11.06 -19.18 4.97
N VAL A 157 -9.88 -19.47 5.52
CA VAL A 157 -9.74 -20.31 6.72
C VAL A 157 -8.94 -19.63 7.83
N ALA A 158 -8.35 -18.47 7.57
CA ALA A 158 -7.61 -17.71 8.57
C ALA A 158 -8.52 -17.36 9.77
N PRO A 159 -7.99 -17.43 11.01
CA PRO A 159 -8.72 -17.03 12.18
C PRO A 159 -8.98 -15.52 12.16
N PHE A 160 -10.11 -15.12 12.71
CA PHE A 160 -10.46 -13.74 12.98
C PHE A 160 -11.24 -13.68 14.29
N ASP A 161 -11.07 -12.60 15.03
CA ASP A 161 -11.72 -12.37 16.31
C ASP A 161 -12.55 -11.09 16.18
N VAL A 162 -13.85 -11.23 16.36
CA VAL A 162 -14.85 -10.20 16.14
C VAL A 162 -15.87 -10.19 17.26
N ARG A 163 -16.36 -9.00 17.58
CA ARG A 163 -17.45 -8.80 18.54
C ARG A 163 -18.57 -7.99 17.90
N GLN A 164 -19.76 -8.09 18.46
CA GLN A 164 -20.87 -7.25 18.03
C GLN A 164 -20.58 -5.78 18.37
N PRO A 165 -20.94 -4.83 17.49
CA PRO A 165 -20.87 -3.41 17.80
C PRO A 165 -21.72 -3.05 19.03
N PRO A 166 -21.28 -2.07 19.85
CA PRO A 166 -22.09 -1.62 20.97
C PRO A 166 -23.39 -1.00 20.47
N SER A 167 -24.50 -1.29 21.16
CA SER A 167 -25.80 -0.68 20.86
C SER A 167 -26.29 0.16 22.05
N PRO A 168 -26.70 1.43 21.84
CA PRO A 168 -26.70 2.17 20.57
C PRO A 168 -25.30 2.69 20.18
N LEU A 169 -25.07 2.80 18.86
CA LEU A 169 -23.86 3.37 18.28
C LEU A 169 -24.17 4.75 17.68
N ARG A 170 -23.43 5.79 18.10
CA ARG A 170 -23.46 7.10 17.43
C ARG A 170 -22.58 7.05 16.20
N SER A 171 -22.99 7.69 15.11
CA SER A 171 -22.25 7.66 13.86
C SER A 171 -22.00 9.08 13.35
N ARG A 172 -20.77 9.35 12.90
CA ARG A 172 -20.42 10.57 12.17
C ARG A 172 -19.47 10.27 11.02
N THR A 173 -19.53 11.09 9.98
CA THR A 173 -18.52 11.07 8.92
C THR A 173 -17.24 11.72 9.44
N GLY A 174 -16.10 11.09 9.19
CA GLY A 174 -14.79 11.67 9.47
C GLY A 174 -14.42 12.72 8.42
N GLU A 175 -13.40 13.51 8.72
CA GLU A 175 -12.83 14.46 7.76
C GLU A 175 -11.66 13.82 7.01
N PHE A 176 -11.33 14.35 5.83
CA PHE A 176 -10.10 13.94 5.14
C PHE A 176 -8.90 14.36 5.97
N CYS A 177 -7.95 13.44 6.19
CA CYS A 177 -6.66 13.83 6.71
C CYS A 177 -5.99 14.77 5.68
N HIS A 178 -5.69 16.00 6.09
CA HIS A 178 -5.03 16.98 5.23
C HIS A 178 -3.52 16.72 5.08
N GLN A 179 -2.97 15.80 5.87
CA GLN A 179 -1.57 15.38 5.78
C GLN A 179 -1.51 14.09 4.96
N THR A 180 -0.67 14.04 3.93
CA THR A 180 -0.34 12.79 3.25
C THR A 180 0.97 12.28 3.86
N PRO A 181 0.91 11.32 4.81
CA PRO A 181 2.11 10.87 5.49
C PRO A 181 3.09 10.24 4.48
N HIS A 182 4.38 10.39 4.75
CA HIS A 182 5.43 9.68 4.03
C HIS A 182 5.40 8.20 4.45
N ILE A 183 4.40 7.45 3.96
CA ILE A 183 4.18 6.04 4.32
C ILE A 183 5.37 5.14 3.99
N GLU A 184 6.21 5.54 3.03
CA GLU A 184 7.46 4.87 2.71
C GLU A 184 8.47 4.90 3.89
N ALA A 185 8.37 5.92 4.75
CA ALA A 185 9.16 6.06 5.97
C ALA A 185 8.44 5.49 7.20
N GLY A 186 7.24 4.96 7.03
CA GLY A 186 6.44 4.39 8.10
C GLY A 186 6.90 3.02 8.56
N ARG A 187 6.38 2.59 9.72
CA ARG A 187 6.59 1.24 10.24
C ARG A 187 5.29 0.44 10.18
N ILE A 188 5.32 -0.75 9.59
CA ILE A 188 4.19 -1.67 9.63
C ILE A 188 4.05 -2.21 11.06
N ILE A 189 2.97 -1.84 11.74
CA ILE A 189 2.66 -2.23 13.13
C ILE A 189 1.62 -3.34 13.23
N ALA A 190 0.85 -3.59 12.16
CA ALA A 190 0.06 -4.82 12.03
C ALA A 190 0.08 -5.33 10.59
N GLY A 191 0.35 -6.63 10.45
CA GLY A 191 0.35 -7.32 9.16
C GLY A 191 -1.06 -7.74 8.69
N PRO A 192 -1.14 -8.46 7.56
CA PRO A 192 -2.39 -8.89 7.00
C PRO A 192 -3.20 -9.77 7.95
N ARG A 193 -4.48 -9.45 8.14
CA ARG A 193 -5.41 -10.28 8.93
C ARG A 193 -6.84 -10.12 8.46
N VAL A 194 -7.62 -11.18 8.59
CA VAL A 194 -9.06 -11.14 8.32
C VAL A 194 -9.73 -10.31 9.42
N LEU A 195 -10.49 -9.31 9.00
CA LEU A 195 -11.27 -8.43 9.88
C LEU A 195 -12.72 -8.89 9.97
N ASN A 196 -13.28 -9.38 8.87
CA ASN A 196 -14.61 -9.97 8.82
C ASN A 196 -14.70 -10.93 7.64
N ARG A 197 -15.52 -11.98 7.76
CA ARG A 197 -15.72 -12.97 6.70
C ARG A 197 -17.06 -13.67 6.86
N ASP A 198 -17.73 -13.88 5.74
CA ASP A 198 -18.81 -14.84 5.63
C ASP A 198 -18.74 -15.56 4.29
N GLY A 199 -18.49 -16.87 4.30
CA GLY A 199 -18.49 -17.80 3.16
C GLY A 199 -17.74 -17.34 1.89
N ARG A 200 -18.35 -16.41 1.16
CA ARG A 200 -17.92 -15.86 -0.14
C ARG A 200 -17.41 -14.42 -0.08
N VAL A 201 -17.39 -13.81 1.10
CA VAL A 201 -17.01 -12.42 1.32
C VAL A 201 -15.97 -12.36 2.42
N ALA A 202 -14.92 -11.57 2.21
CA ALA A 202 -13.89 -11.32 3.21
C ALA A 202 -13.45 -9.85 3.17
N VAL A 203 -13.26 -9.28 4.35
CA VAL A 203 -12.60 -7.99 4.56
C VAL A 203 -11.32 -8.24 5.31
N VAL A 204 -10.21 -7.76 4.76
CA VAL A 204 -8.86 -8.06 5.21
C VAL A 204 -8.14 -6.75 5.45
N LEU A 205 -7.56 -6.57 6.63
CA LEU A 205 -6.49 -5.60 6.81
C LEU A 205 -5.32 -6.12 6.00
N ASN A 206 -4.85 -5.36 5.01
CA ASN A 206 -3.68 -5.73 4.23
C ASN A 206 -2.39 -5.19 4.88
N ARG A 207 -2.44 -3.98 5.45
CA ARG A 207 -1.39 -3.41 6.29
C ARG A 207 -1.95 -2.35 7.23
N LEU A 208 -1.31 -2.19 8.39
CA LEU A 208 -1.43 -1.02 9.26
C LEU A 208 -0.04 -0.42 9.46
N THR A 209 0.16 0.80 8.99
CA THR A 209 1.43 1.51 9.04
C THR A 209 1.32 2.73 9.93
N THR A 210 2.26 2.93 10.84
CA THR A 210 2.35 4.16 11.65
C THR A 210 3.38 5.11 11.04
N VAL A 211 3.04 6.39 10.94
CA VAL A 211 3.92 7.47 10.47
C VAL A 211 3.69 8.66 11.40
N GLY A 212 4.59 8.86 12.37
CA GLY A 212 4.36 9.81 13.45
C GLY A 212 3.04 9.51 14.17
N GLY A 213 2.18 10.53 14.31
CA GLY A 213 0.85 10.41 14.92
C GLY A 213 -0.26 9.89 14.00
N ILE A 214 0.05 9.48 12.77
CA ILE A 214 -0.95 9.03 11.79
C ILE A 214 -0.84 7.51 11.58
N LEU A 215 -1.99 6.87 11.48
CA LEU A 215 -2.13 5.49 11.04
C LEU A 215 -2.66 5.44 9.60
N SER A 216 -1.93 4.73 8.75
CA SER A 216 -2.34 4.38 7.38
C SER A 216 -2.81 2.92 7.37
N LEU A 217 -4.10 2.73 7.10
CA LEU A 217 -4.77 1.44 7.04
C LEU A 217 -5.09 1.10 5.60
N GLU A 218 -4.59 -0.03 5.11
CA GLU A 218 -5.01 -0.54 3.82
C GLU A 218 -5.94 -1.73 4.00
N ILE A 219 -7.14 -1.62 3.45
CA ILE A 219 -8.21 -2.61 3.54
C ILE A 219 -8.40 -3.24 2.17
N LEU A 220 -8.44 -4.56 2.15
CA LEU A 220 -8.77 -5.38 0.99
C LEU A 220 -10.16 -5.98 1.20
N SER A 221 -11.05 -5.74 0.25
CA SER A 221 -12.38 -6.34 0.21
C SER A 221 -12.43 -7.35 -0.95
N VAL A 222 -12.84 -8.58 -0.67
CA VAL A 222 -12.97 -9.66 -1.67
C VAL A 222 -14.35 -10.28 -1.57
N ALA A 223 -15.00 -10.46 -2.71
CA ALA A 223 -16.28 -11.14 -2.81
C ALA A 223 -16.32 -12.10 -4.01
N HIS A 224 -17.11 -13.17 -3.89
CA HIS A 224 -17.33 -14.16 -4.95
C HIS A 224 -18.83 -14.42 -5.19
N GLY A 225 -19.21 -14.68 -6.44
CA GLY A 225 -20.59 -15.01 -6.82
C GLY A 225 -21.57 -13.84 -6.63
N GLU A 226 -22.75 -14.09 -6.07
CA GLU A 226 -23.78 -13.04 -5.89
C GLU A 226 -23.29 -11.79 -5.12
N PRO A 227 -22.57 -11.92 -3.98
CA PRO A 227 -21.93 -10.77 -3.36
C PRO A 227 -20.95 -10.00 -4.27
N ALA A 228 -20.24 -10.69 -5.17
CA ALA A 228 -19.33 -10.04 -6.12
C ALA A 228 -20.10 -9.21 -7.15
N ARG A 229 -21.20 -9.77 -7.69
CA ARG A 229 -22.08 -9.03 -8.61
C ARG A 229 -22.68 -7.80 -7.94
N ALA A 230 -23.17 -7.93 -6.72
CA ALA A 230 -23.73 -6.81 -5.96
C ALA A 230 -22.67 -5.71 -5.71
N ALA A 231 -21.47 -6.10 -5.27
CA ALA A 231 -20.37 -5.17 -5.05
C ALA A 231 -19.90 -4.50 -6.35
N SER A 232 -19.80 -5.24 -7.46
CA SER A 232 -19.45 -4.69 -8.78
C SER A 232 -20.48 -3.67 -9.28
N ALA A 233 -21.77 -3.97 -9.11
CA ALA A 233 -22.85 -3.06 -9.52
C ALA A 233 -22.84 -1.74 -8.71
N ASP A 234 -22.50 -1.82 -7.42
CA ASP A 234 -22.37 -0.65 -6.54
C ASP A 234 -21.10 0.16 -6.82
N ALA A 235 -19.99 -0.50 -7.14
CA ALA A 235 -18.69 0.13 -7.44
C ALA A 235 -18.65 0.81 -8.81
N PHE A 236 -19.34 0.27 -9.81
CA PHE A 236 -19.35 0.77 -11.19
C PHE A 236 -20.76 1.18 -11.65
N PRO A 237 -21.41 2.13 -10.95
CA PRO A 237 -22.75 2.57 -11.28
C PRO A 237 -22.74 3.33 -12.61
N GLY A 238 -23.63 2.98 -13.53
CA GLY A 238 -23.75 3.61 -14.85
C GLY A 238 -24.18 5.09 -14.85
N GLY A 239 -24.09 5.84 -13.74
CA GLY A 239 -24.50 7.25 -13.73
C GLY A 239 -24.51 8.03 -12.40
N ARG A 240 -24.03 7.50 -11.25
CA ARG A 240 -23.91 8.28 -9.99
C ARG A 240 -22.65 7.92 -9.21
N PRO A 241 -21.98 8.86 -8.53
CA PRO A 241 -20.86 8.52 -7.65
C PRO A 241 -21.36 7.69 -6.44
N GLY A 242 -20.85 6.47 -6.28
CA GLY A 242 -21.09 5.60 -5.12
C GLY A 242 -20.23 5.95 -3.89
N ARG A 243 -20.46 5.29 -2.75
CA ARG A 243 -19.77 5.51 -1.46
C ARG A 243 -18.30 5.05 -1.40
N GLY A 244 -17.64 4.90 -2.54
CA GLY A 244 -16.35 4.23 -2.67
C GLY A 244 -16.52 2.70 -2.67
N PRO A 245 -15.70 1.97 -3.43
CA PRO A 245 -15.91 0.54 -3.64
C PRO A 245 -15.44 -0.32 -2.46
N GLY A 246 -16.30 -1.23 -1.98
CA GLY A 246 -15.94 -2.26 -0.99
C GLY A 246 -16.50 -2.04 0.41
N ALA A 247 -15.83 -2.61 1.40
CA ALA A 247 -16.24 -2.50 2.80
C ALA A 247 -15.97 -1.10 3.36
N ALA A 248 -16.92 -0.60 4.13
CA ALA A 248 -16.76 0.61 4.92
C ALA A 248 -16.05 0.26 6.24
N VAL A 249 -15.16 1.15 6.67
CA VAL A 249 -14.42 1.03 7.94
C VAL A 249 -14.66 2.29 8.75
N ALA A 250 -15.00 2.12 10.03
CA ALA A 250 -15.10 3.20 11.00
C ALA A 250 -14.10 2.98 12.14
N ILE A 251 -13.61 4.07 12.72
CA ILE A 251 -12.86 4.03 13.98
C ILE A 251 -13.87 4.18 15.11
N LEU A 252 -13.87 3.23 16.06
CA LEU A 252 -14.71 3.31 17.24
C LEU A 252 -13.94 3.99 18.37
N HIS A 253 -14.45 5.13 18.82
CA HIS A 253 -14.01 5.80 20.03
C HIS A 253 -15.19 5.88 21.01
N ASP A 254 -15.05 5.22 22.17
CA ASP A 254 -16.13 4.99 23.14
C ASP A 254 -17.38 4.32 22.54
N ARG A 255 -18.35 5.14 22.09
CA ARG A 255 -19.61 4.74 21.45
C ARG A 255 -19.92 5.56 20.21
N GLU A 256 -18.89 6.17 19.62
CA GLU A 256 -18.98 6.89 18.37
C GLU A 256 -18.14 6.18 17.30
N ALA A 257 -18.79 5.79 16.20
CA ALA A 257 -18.16 5.31 14.99
C ALA A 257 -17.91 6.49 14.04
N VAL A 258 -16.64 6.77 13.80
CA VAL A 258 -16.18 7.79 12.87
C VAL A 258 -15.81 7.12 11.56
N TRP A 259 -16.50 7.45 10.47
CA TRP A 259 -16.29 6.85 9.15
C TRP A 259 -15.35 7.73 8.32
N PRO A 260 -14.02 7.50 8.35
CA PRO A 260 -13.10 8.28 7.53
C PRO A 260 -13.37 8.03 6.04
N PRO A 261 -13.25 9.06 5.20
CA PRO A 261 -13.24 8.84 3.76
C PRO A 261 -11.97 8.06 3.36
N ALA A 262 -12.08 7.24 2.31
CA ALA A 262 -10.90 6.61 1.72
C ALA A 262 -9.99 7.68 1.09
N HIS A 263 -8.70 7.62 1.40
CA HIS A 263 -7.67 8.50 0.85
C HIS A 263 -7.27 8.06 -0.57
N GLU A 264 -7.02 6.76 -0.75
CA GLU A 264 -6.81 6.13 -2.06
C GLU A 264 -7.74 4.92 -2.16
N SER A 265 -8.30 4.66 -3.34
CA SER A 265 -9.04 3.42 -3.57
C SER A 265 -8.91 2.93 -4.99
N ALA A 266 -8.94 1.61 -5.14
CA ALA A 266 -8.98 0.95 -6.43
C ALA A 266 -9.95 -0.23 -6.33
N ALA A 267 -10.69 -0.48 -7.40
CA ALA A 267 -11.55 -1.65 -7.49
C ALA A 267 -11.51 -2.25 -8.88
N GLY A 268 -11.75 -3.55 -8.93
CA GLY A 268 -11.89 -4.31 -10.15
C GLY A 268 -12.72 -5.55 -9.87
N GLY A 269 -13.36 -6.07 -10.91
CA GLY A 269 -14.21 -7.24 -10.76
C GLY A 269 -15.25 -7.35 -11.86
N GLY A 270 -16.14 -8.30 -11.67
CA GLY A 270 -17.30 -8.55 -12.51
C GLY A 270 -18.30 -9.45 -11.80
N ASP A 271 -18.98 -10.29 -12.55
CA ASP A 271 -20.08 -11.13 -12.03
C ASP A 271 -19.63 -12.23 -11.07
N THR A 272 -18.39 -12.68 -11.17
CA THR A 272 -17.89 -13.87 -10.44
C THR A 272 -16.97 -13.53 -9.29
N GLU A 273 -16.21 -12.45 -9.41
CA GLU A 273 -15.23 -12.00 -8.44
C GLU A 273 -15.21 -10.48 -8.40
N PHE A 274 -15.12 -9.95 -7.18
CA PHE A 274 -14.92 -8.54 -6.94
C PHE A 274 -13.76 -8.37 -5.96
N ARG A 275 -12.91 -7.39 -6.24
CA ARG A 275 -11.80 -7.00 -5.39
C ARG A 275 -11.71 -5.49 -5.33
N SER A 276 -11.65 -4.93 -4.13
CA SER A 276 -11.25 -3.54 -3.93
C SER A 276 -10.18 -3.40 -2.86
N THR A 277 -9.38 -2.35 -2.99
CA THR A 277 -8.44 -1.88 -2.00
C THR A 277 -8.77 -0.44 -1.66
N ALA A 278 -8.79 -0.11 -0.38
CA ALA A 278 -8.97 1.26 0.10
C ALA A 278 -7.94 1.56 1.18
N GLU A 279 -7.28 2.71 1.07
CA GLU A 279 -6.40 3.25 2.09
C GLU A 279 -7.12 4.33 2.89
N PHE A 280 -7.05 4.24 4.21
CA PHE A 280 -7.61 5.21 5.16
C PHE A 280 -6.49 5.80 5.99
N LEU A 281 -6.55 7.12 6.20
CA LEU A 281 -5.64 7.84 7.09
C LEU A 281 -6.43 8.30 8.29
N VAL A 282 -5.97 7.94 9.49
CA VAL A 282 -6.62 8.31 10.75
C VAL A 282 -5.56 8.69 11.78
N ASP A 283 -5.93 9.55 12.72
CA ASP A 283 -5.07 9.84 13.86
C ASP A 283 -4.89 8.58 14.71
N ARG A 284 -3.68 8.41 15.22
CA ARG A 284 -3.37 7.36 16.18
C ARG A 284 -4.16 7.63 17.47
N PRO A 285 -4.98 6.68 17.94
CA PRO A 285 -5.67 6.86 19.21
C PRO A 285 -4.65 6.88 20.37
N ASP A 286 -5.02 7.55 21.47
CA ASP A 286 -4.21 7.56 22.70
C ASP A 286 -4.14 6.16 23.37
N SER A 287 -5.03 5.25 22.99
CA SER A 287 -5.03 3.86 23.46
C SER A 287 -4.06 2.97 22.68
N ASP A 288 -3.55 1.93 23.34
CA ASP A 288 -2.74 0.87 22.70
C ASP A 288 -3.57 -0.10 21.83
N THR A 289 -4.81 0.26 21.52
CA THR A 289 -5.73 -0.53 20.70
C THR A 289 -6.47 0.40 19.74
N LEU A 290 -6.49 0.02 18.46
CA LEU A 290 -7.36 0.59 17.46
C LEU A 290 -8.59 -0.30 17.30
N THR A 291 -9.76 0.21 17.67
CA THR A 291 -11.02 -0.49 17.45
C THR A 291 -11.63 -0.07 16.12
N LEU A 292 -11.90 -1.03 15.25
CA LEU A 292 -12.54 -0.82 13.95
C LEU A 292 -13.98 -1.35 13.96
N VAL A 293 -14.91 -0.61 13.36
CA VAL A 293 -16.21 -1.12 12.92
C VAL A 293 -16.10 -1.45 11.43
N ILE A 294 -16.44 -2.68 11.05
CA ILE A 294 -16.34 -3.18 9.68
C ILE A 294 -17.73 -3.52 9.18
N ALA A 295 -18.16 -2.89 8.08
CA ALA A 295 -19.47 -3.13 7.48
C ALA A 295 -19.34 -3.25 5.96
N TRP A 296 -20.02 -4.25 5.37
CA TRP A 296 -20.13 -4.34 3.92
C TRP A 296 -21.53 -4.81 3.49
N PRO A 297 -22.56 -3.97 3.71
CA PRO A 297 -23.96 -4.39 3.56
C PRO A 297 -24.32 -4.76 2.12
N VAL A 298 -23.68 -4.15 1.12
CA VAL A 298 -23.90 -4.50 -0.30
C VAL A 298 -23.50 -5.96 -0.60
N ALA A 299 -22.53 -6.49 0.14
CA ALA A 299 -22.08 -7.87 0.02
C ALA A 299 -22.76 -8.80 1.05
N ASP A 300 -23.82 -8.33 1.74
CA ASP A 300 -24.53 -9.05 2.81
C ASP A 300 -23.63 -9.47 3.99
N LEU A 301 -22.56 -8.70 4.24
CA LEU A 301 -21.65 -8.96 5.35
C LEU A 301 -22.08 -8.16 6.59
N PRO A 302 -22.39 -8.83 7.72
CA PRO A 302 -22.87 -8.16 8.93
C PRO A 302 -21.81 -7.25 9.55
N GLU A 303 -22.26 -6.20 10.23
CA GLU A 303 -21.39 -5.28 10.94
C GLU A 303 -20.72 -5.96 12.15
N VAL A 304 -19.42 -5.76 12.31
CA VAL A 304 -18.63 -6.29 13.44
C VAL A 304 -17.62 -5.27 13.94
N CYS A 305 -17.20 -5.42 15.19
CA CYS A 305 -16.05 -4.73 15.76
C CYS A 305 -14.82 -5.64 15.79
N VAL A 306 -13.66 -5.06 15.48
CA VAL A 306 -12.34 -5.71 15.53
C VAL A 306 -11.38 -4.84 16.33
N ASP A 307 -10.69 -5.45 17.28
CA ASP A 307 -9.65 -4.77 18.05
C ASP A 307 -8.27 -5.12 17.46
N ILE A 308 -7.49 -4.09 17.11
CA ILE A 308 -6.13 -4.21 16.60
C ILE A 308 -5.18 -3.64 17.64
N PRO A 309 -4.33 -4.47 18.29
CA PRO A 309 -3.29 -3.99 19.17
C PRO A 309 -2.32 -3.07 18.42
N LEU A 310 -1.93 -1.97 19.05
CA LEU A 310 -0.93 -1.04 18.57
C LEU A 310 0.32 -1.20 19.44
N ASP A 311 1.49 -1.24 18.83
CA ASP A 311 2.74 -1.10 19.58
C ASP A 311 2.77 0.23 20.34
N PRO A 312 3.39 0.32 21.53
CA PRO A 312 3.57 1.59 22.22
C PRO A 312 4.16 2.67 21.30
N ALA A 313 3.69 3.90 21.47
CA ALA A 313 4.13 5.06 20.70
C ALA A 313 5.62 5.38 20.92
#